data_AF-A0A964BUL4-F1
#
_entry.id   AF-A0A964BUL4-F1
#
_cell.length_a   1.000
_cell.length_b   1.000
_cell.length_c   1.000
_cell.angle_alpha   90.00
_cell.angle_beta   90.00
_cell.angle_gamma   90.00
#
_symmetry.space_group_name_H-M   'P 1'
#
loop_
_entity.id
_entity.type
_entity.pdbx_description
1 polymer ?
#
loop_
_entity_poly.entity_id
_entity_poly.type
_entity_poly.pdbx_seq_one_letter_code
_entity_poly.pdbx_strand_id
1 'polypeptide(L)'
;MAATDFKDYYAILGLNKTASSDEIKKTFRKLARKYHPDMNPGNKEAEARFKEVNEAYEVLSDPEKRKKYDQYGQYWKQAAAAPSGWPGGGAGTNVDFGGVDFSQYGSFDEFINALLGRAASSAGSSSSRSSKWNYSSQRTSTGGPAGFGGFEDFAGYDNRSAGGTRDTEVTISLTLGEAFRGTSKRVATGEVSIPAGVKTGSKIRVKGKGQVDPYTKQQGDLYLKLEVLPHAFFQFEGENLVCEVPITPDEAVLGASIEVPAPEGTIVVKFPAGMRSGQSLRLRGKGWPKPKKDERTDLLVKVAIVPPKELTVEERECYEKIKANRTFNPRSTLNQMAL
;
A
#
# COMPACT_ATOMS: atom_id res chain seq x y z
N MET A 1 -33.64 35.64 -4.43
CA MET A 1 -33.35 35.21 -5.81
C MET A 1 -32.61 33.89 -5.71
N ALA A 2 -33.20 32.78 -6.15
CA ALA A 2 -32.51 31.50 -6.19
C ALA A 2 -31.46 31.59 -7.30
N ALA A 3 -30.22 31.88 -6.93
CA ALA A 3 -29.09 31.70 -7.83
C ALA A 3 -28.97 30.21 -8.09
N THR A 4 -29.06 29.83 -9.34
CA THR A 4 -28.80 28.48 -9.82
C THR A 4 -27.34 28.15 -9.53
N ASP A 5 -27.10 27.33 -8.50
CA ASP A 5 -25.79 26.89 -7.99
C ASP A 5 -25.07 25.90 -8.94
N PHE A 6 -24.94 26.27 -10.22
CA PHE A 6 -24.15 25.48 -11.16
C PHE A 6 -22.66 25.76 -10.97
N LYS A 7 -21.91 24.75 -10.51
CA LYS A 7 -20.45 24.82 -10.35
C LYS A 7 -19.74 24.30 -11.58
N ASP A 8 -18.96 25.16 -12.25
CA ASP A 8 -18.12 24.74 -13.38
C ASP A 8 -16.80 24.12 -12.87
N TYR A 9 -16.73 22.79 -12.80
CA TYR A 9 -15.55 22.06 -12.34
C TYR A 9 -14.31 22.27 -13.21
N TYR A 10 -14.48 22.59 -14.50
CA TYR A 10 -13.34 22.96 -15.34
C TYR A 10 -12.78 24.32 -14.93
N ALA A 11 -13.65 25.29 -14.65
CA ALA A 11 -13.24 26.59 -14.15
C ALA A 11 -12.59 26.51 -12.76
N ILE A 12 -13.09 25.64 -11.87
CA ILE A 12 -12.53 25.41 -10.52
C ILE A 12 -11.09 24.85 -10.60
N LEU A 13 -10.82 23.94 -11.54
CA LEU A 13 -9.48 23.41 -11.76
C LEU A 13 -8.59 24.30 -12.66
N GLY A 14 -9.16 25.35 -13.26
CA GLY A 14 -8.46 26.22 -14.21
C GLY A 14 -8.11 25.52 -15.53
N LEU A 15 -8.97 24.61 -15.99
CA LEU A 15 -8.79 23.79 -17.18
C LEU A 15 -9.81 24.13 -18.27
N ASN A 16 -9.47 23.77 -19.51
CA ASN A 16 -10.45 23.75 -20.61
C ASN A 16 -11.21 22.41 -20.61
N LYS A 17 -12.44 22.39 -21.16
CA LYS A 17 -13.27 21.19 -21.32
C LYS A 17 -12.59 20.08 -22.14
N THR A 18 -11.69 20.48 -23.04
CA THR A 18 -10.87 19.57 -23.86
C THR A 18 -9.66 18.98 -23.11
N ALA A 19 -9.47 19.32 -21.82
CA ALA A 19 -8.33 18.83 -21.05
C ALA A 19 -8.32 17.30 -20.94
N SER A 20 -7.13 16.72 -21.09
CA SER A 20 -6.89 15.29 -20.91
C SER A 20 -7.03 14.88 -19.44
N SER A 21 -7.25 13.59 -19.17
CA SER A 21 -7.29 13.02 -17.82
C SER A 21 -5.99 13.27 -17.03
N ASP A 22 -4.85 13.23 -17.72
CA ASP A 22 -3.54 13.50 -17.13
C ASP A 22 -3.37 14.97 -16.71
N GLU A 23 -3.90 15.91 -17.50
CA GLU A 23 -3.91 17.34 -17.15
C GLU A 23 -4.81 17.62 -15.94
N ILE A 24 -5.99 16.98 -15.87
CA ILE A 24 -6.90 17.03 -14.71
C ILE A 24 -6.19 16.53 -13.45
N LYS A 25 -5.48 15.40 -13.54
CA LYS A 25 -4.73 14.84 -12.41
C LYS A 25 -3.54 15.72 -12.00
N LYS A 26 -2.83 16.31 -12.97
CA LYS A 26 -1.67 17.16 -12.71
C LYS A 26 -2.06 18.48 -12.03
N THR A 27 -3.13 19.13 -12.50
CA THR A 27 -3.66 20.37 -11.92
C THR A 27 -4.26 20.14 -10.54
N PHE A 28 -5.02 19.06 -10.36
CA PHE A 28 -5.53 18.65 -9.05
C PHE A 28 -4.41 18.52 -8.02
N ARG A 29 -3.34 17.78 -8.33
CA ARG A 29 -2.19 17.64 -7.41
C ARG A 29 -1.53 18.97 -7.04
N LYS A 30 -1.50 19.93 -7.97
CA LYS A 30 -0.93 21.27 -7.75
C LYS A 30 -1.83 22.09 -6.81
N LEU A 31 -3.14 22.08 -7.04
CA LEU A 31 -4.11 22.81 -6.23
C LEU A 31 -4.33 22.18 -4.86
N ALA A 32 -4.37 20.84 -4.77
CA ALA A 32 -4.49 20.10 -3.53
C ALA A 32 -3.32 20.35 -2.57
N ARG A 33 -2.09 20.46 -3.09
CA ARG A 33 -0.93 20.88 -2.27
C ARG A 33 -1.05 22.34 -1.84
N LYS A 34 -1.45 23.23 -2.76
CA LYS A 34 -1.59 24.67 -2.48
C LYS A 34 -2.61 24.96 -1.39
N TYR A 35 -3.72 24.23 -1.37
CA TYR A 35 -4.83 24.43 -0.42
C TYR A 35 -4.91 23.35 0.66
N HIS A 36 -3.86 22.54 0.87
CA HIS A 36 -3.89 21.48 1.87
C HIS A 36 -4.06 22.05 3.29
N PRO A 37 -4.87 21.43 4.17
CA PRO A 37 -5.07 21.88 5.54
C PRO A 37 -3.75 21.99 6.34
N ASP A 38 -2.83 21.05 6.16
CA ASP A 38 -1.52 21.09 6.85
C ASP A 38 -0.63 22.27 6.40
N MET A 39 -0.77 22.73 5.15
CA MET A 39 0.00 23.87 4.64
C MET A 39 -0.70 25.21 4.92
N ASN A 40 -2.00 25.17 5.23
CA ASN A 40 -2.83 26.35 5.50
C ASN A 40 -3.70 26.15 6.77
N PRO A 41 -3.09 25.89 7.94
CA PRO A 41 -3.85 25.61 9.15
C PRO A 41 -4.71 26.82 9.55
N GLY A 42 -6.01 26.59 9.77
CA GLY A 42 -6.96 27.62 10.22
C GLY A 42 -7.47 28.57 9.12
N ASN A 43 -7.05 28.40 7.86
CA ASN A 43 -7.54 29.22 6.75
C ASN A 43 -8.82 28.62 6.15
N LYS A 44 -9.98 29.22 6.50
CA LYS A 44 -11.31 28.80 6.03
C LYS A 44 -11.49 28.91 4.52
N GLU A 45 -10.84 29.87 3.88
CA GLU A 45 -10.93 30.04 2.42
C GLU A 45 -10.16 28.94 1.68
N ALA A 46 -8.97 28.57 2.20
CA ALA A 46 -8.20 27.45 1.66
C ALA A 46 -8.96 26.12 1.83
N GLU A 47 -9.62 25.92 2.97
CA GLU A 47 -10.45 24.74 3.23
C GLU A 47 -11.65 24.65 2.27
N ALA A 48 -12.36 25.77 2.04
CA ALA A 48 -13.46 25.84 1.08
C ALA A 48 -12.98 25.53 -0.35
N ARG A 49 -11.85 26.14 -0.77
CA ARG A 49 -11.24 25.87 -2.08
C ARG A 49 -10.75 24.43 -2.22
N PHE A 50 -10.22 23.83 -1.16
CA PHE A 50 -9.80 22.44 -1.16
C PHE A 50 -10.98 21.49 -1.34
N LYS A 51 -12.13 21.80 -0.71
CA LYS A 51 -13.37 21.03 -0.87
C LYS A 51 -13.88 21.09 -2.32
N GLU A 52 -13.93 22.27 -2.92
CA GLU A 52 -14.34 22.46 -4.32
C GLU A 52 -13.40 21.74 -5.31
N VAL A 53 -12.08 21.81 -5.07
CA VAL A 53 -11.07 21.14 -5.91
C VAL A 53 -11.18 19.61 -5.82
N ASN A 54 -11.48 19.06 -4.64
CA ASN A 54 -11.72 17.63 -4.48
C ASN A 54 -13.01 17.18 -5.18
N GLU A 55 -14.09 17.93 -5.02
CA GLU A 55 -15.37 17.66 -5.70
C GLU A 55 -15.20 17.65 -7.22
N ALA A 56 -14.52 18.67 -7.77
CA ALA A 56 -14.21 18.76 -9.19
C ALA A 56 -13.39 17.56 -9.69
N TYR A 57 -12.38 17.13 -8.93
CA TYR A 57 -11.56 15.99 -9.31
C TYR A 57 -12.32 14.66 -9.24
N GLU A 58 -13.16 14.44 -8.24
CA GLU A 58 -13.96 13.21 -8.13
C GLU A 58 -14.94 13.01 -9.29
N VAL A 59 -15.46 14.12 -9.84
CA VAL A 59 -16.36 14.11 -11.00
C VAL A 59 -15.58 14.00 -12.32
N LEU A 60 -14.50 14.77 -12.48
CA LEU A 60 -13.76 14.86 -13.76
C LEU A 60 -12.69 13.77 -13.96
N SER A 61 -12.26 13.08 -12.90
CA SER A 61 -11.23 12.02 -13.01
C SER A 61 -11.79 10.69 -13.50
N ASP A 62 -13.08 10.43 -13.28
CA ASP A 62 -13.75 9.22 -13.74
C ASP A 62 -14.39 9.44 -15.12
N PRO A 63 -14.09 8.62 -16.15
CA PRO A 63 -14.61 8.80 -17.50
C PRO A 63 -16.15 8.79 -17.59
N GLU A 64 -16.83 7.97 -16.79
CA GLU A 64 -18.29 7.86 -16.81
C GLU A 64 -18.94 9.05 -16.11
N LYS A 65 -18.40 9.48 -14.97
CA LYS A 65 -18.90 10.68 -14.25
C LYS A 65 -18.62 11.96 -15.03
N ARG A 66 -17.44 12.05 -15.66
CA ARG A 66 -17.09 13.17 -16.56
C ARG A 66 -18.05 13.25 -17.73
N LYS A 67 -18.35 12.12 -18.38
CA LYS A 67 -19.31 12.08 -19.49
C LYS A 67 -20.69 12.56 -19.05
N LYS A 68 -21.18 12.10 -17.89
CA LYS A 68 -22.45 12.56 -17.32
C LYS A 68 -22.40 14.06 -17.01
N TYR A 69 -21.35 14.54 -16.34
CA TYR A 69 -21.17 15.97 -16.08
C TYR A 69 -21.12 16.82 -17.37
N ASP A 70 -20.43 16.37 -18.41
CA ASP A 70 -20.31 17.07 -19.70
C ASP A 70 -21.64 17.10 -20.46
N GLN A 71 -22.40 16.00 -20.41
CA GLN A 71 -23.72 15.87 -21.04
C GLN A 71 -24.77 16.74 -20.32
N TYR A 72 -24.82 16.68 -19.00
CA TYR A 72 -25.87 17.32 -18.21
C TYR A 72 -25.50 18.74 -17.76
N GLY A 73 -24.22 19.08 -17.66
CA GLY A 73 -23.75 20.41 -17.26
C GLY A 73 -24.14 21.51 -18.23
N GLN A 74 -24.35 21.20 -19.52
CA GLN A 74 -24.87 22.15 -20.51
C GLN A 74 -26.33 22.51 -20.25
N TYR A 75 -27.15 21.54 -19.84
CA TYR A 75 -28.56 21.73 -19.52
C TYR A 75 -28.72 22.63 -18.28
N TRP A 76 -27.98 22.34 -17.21
CA TRP A 76 -27.99 23.16 -15.99
C TRP A 76 -27.44 24.57 -16.21
N LYS A 77 -26.40 24.73 -17.06
CA LYS A 77 -25.88 26.05 -17.45
C LYS A 77 -26.90 26.87 -18.24
N GLN A 78 -27.73 26.23 -19.06
CA GLN A 78 -28.79 26.90 -19.84
C GLN A 78 -30.00 27.24 -18.97
N ALA A 79 -30.42 26.33 -18.08
CA ALA A 79 -31.43 26.58 -17.07
C ALA A 79 -31.02 27.71 -16.09
N ALA A 80 -29.73 27.82 -15.78
CA ALA A 80 -29.17 28.87 -14.95
C ALA A 80 -29.14 30.26 -15.63
N ALA A 81 -29.19 30.31 -16.96
CA ALA A 81 -29.08 31.55 -17.74
C ALA A 81 -30.44 32.12 -18.18
N ALA A 82 -31.56 31.45 -17.88
CA ALA A 82 -32.91 31.91 -18.24
C ALA A 82 -33.45 32.94 -17.21
N PRO A 83 -33.91 34.13 -17.64
CA PRO A 83 -34.54 35.08 -16.75
C PRO A 83 -36.01 34.69 -16.55
N SER A 84 -36.40 34.55 -15.29
CA SER A 84 -37.72 34.07 -14.84
C SER A 84 -37.87 32.56 -14.88
N GLY A 85 -38.24 32.01 -13.72
CA GLY A 85 -38.19 30.60 -13.43
C GLY A 85 -39.06 29.74 -14.34
N TRP A 86 -38.62 28.50 -14.49
CA TRP A 86 -39.47 27.41 -14.95
C TRP A 86 -39.78 26.46 -13.79
N PRO A 87 -40.96 25.83 -13.84
CA PRO A 87 -41.81 25.69 -12.68
C PRO A 87 -41.34 24.54 -11.81
N GLY A 88 -41.16 24.82 -10.53
CA GLY A 88 -41.39 23.80 -9.54
C GLY A 88 -42.85 23.35 -9.62
N GLY A 89 -43.05 22.04 -9.77
CA GLY A 89 -44.30 21.36 -9.44
C GLY A 89 -45.40 21.45 -10.50
N GLY A 90 -45.57 20.38 -11.27
CA GLY A 90 -46.85 20.09 -11.92
C GLY A 90 -46.75 19.59 -13.36
N ALA A 91 -47.10 18.31 -13.52
CA ALA A 91 -47.62 17.68 -14.74
C ALA A 91 -46.72 17.65 -16.00
N GLY A 92 -46.23 16.44 -16.33
CA GLY A 92 -46.51 15.91 -17.66
C GLY A 92 -45.41 15.88 -18.72
N THR A 93 -44.13 16.05 -18.37
CA THR A 93 -43.03 15.69 -19.29
C THR A 93 -42.02 14.79 -18.59
N ASN A 94 -42.24 13.48 -18.68
CA ASN A 94 -41.23 12.46 -18.42
C ASN A 94 -40.12 12.63 -19.47
N VAL A 95 -39.06 13.33 -19.12
CA VAL A 95 -37.81 13.27 -19.89
C VAL A 95 -36.97 12.15 -19.28
N ASP A 96 -37.33 10.91 -19.60
CA ASP A 96 -36.51 9.74 -19.29
C ASP A 96 -35.32 9.72 -20.26
N PHE A 97 -34.13 9.97 -19.73
CA PHE A 97 -32.88 9.94 -20.50
C PHE A 97 -31.91 8.93 -19.88
N GLY A 98 -32.24 7.65 -20.06
CA GLY A 98 -31.35 6.54 -19.70
C GLY A 98 -31.44 6.13 -18.22
N GLY A 99 -32.64 6.07 -17.65
CA GLY A 99 -32.88 5.39 -16.38
C GLY A 99 -32.55 6.21 -15.12
N VAL A 100 -32.50 7.54 -15.24
CA VAL A 100 -32.36 8.44 -14.08
C VAL A 100 -33.48 9.48 -14.17
N ASP A 101 -34.41 9.45 -13.23
CA ASP A 101 -35.48 10.45 -13.12
C ASP A 101 -34.90 11.73 -12.50
N PHE A 102 -34.88 12.82 -13.25
CA PHE A 102 -34.30 14.09 -12.78
C PHE A 102 -35.31 15.03 -12.14
N SER A 103 -36.61 14.68 -12.16
CA SER A 103 -37.63 15.41 -11.40
C SER A 103 -37.45 15.25 -9.89
N GLN A 104 -36.62 14.28 -9.46
CA GLN A 104 -36.33 13.98 -8.07
C GLN A 104 -35.24 14.86 -7.45
N TYR A 105 -34.48 15.65 -8.23
CA TYR A 105 -33.38 16.47 -7.72
C TYR A 105 -33.75 17.95 -7.72
N GLY A 106 -33.76 18.57 -6.54
CA GLY A 106 -34.07 19.99 -6.36
C GLY A 106 -32.88 20.93 -6.58
N SER A 107 -31.65 20.41 -6.65
CA SER A 107 -30.43 21.22 -6.84
C SER A 107 -29.30 20.47 -7.56
N PHE A 108 -28.37 21.22 -8.15
CA PHE A 108 -27.17 20.65 -8.79
C PHE A 108 -26.29 19.89 -7.79
N ASP A 109 -26.16 20.39 -6.55
CA ASP A 109 -25.44 19.71 -5.47
C ASP A 109 -26.08 18.36 -5.10
N GLU A 110 -27.41 18.26 -5.11
CA GLU A 110 -28.13 17.00 -4.85
C GLU A 110 -27.91 15.97 -5.97
N PHE A 111 -27.94 16.42 -7.22
CA PHE A 111 -27.59 15.60 -8.38
C PHE A 111 -26.14 15.10 -8.30
N ILE A 112 -25.17 15.97 -7.98
CA ILE A 112 -23.76 15.58 -7.85
C ILE A 112 -23.57 14.64 -6.66
N ASN A 113 -24.26 14.85 -5.55
CA ASN A 113 -24.20 13.93 -4.41
C ASN A 113 -24.77 12.55 -4.77
N ALA A 114 -25.83 12.47 -5.55
CA ALA A 114 -26.33 11.20 -6.09
C ALA A 114 -25.34 10.57 -7.09
N LEU A 115 -24.73 11.36 -7.97
CA LEU A 115 -23.71 10.93 -8.94
C LEU A 115 -22.43 10.41 -8.27
N LEU A 116 -22.06 10.99 -7.14
CA LEU A 116 -20.92 10.59 -6.31
C LEU A 116 -21.27 9.49 -5.31
N GLY A 117 -22.53 9.09 -5.21
CA GLY A 117 -23.01 8.10 -4.23
C GLY A 117 -22.89 8.59 -2.77
N ARG A 118 -22.82 9.91 -2.56
CA ARG A 118 -22.65 10.57 -1.25
C ARG A 118 -23.97 10.80 -0.51
N ALA A 119 -25.12 10.49 -1.10
CA ALA A 119 -26.42 10.67 -0.47
C ALA A 119 -27.35 9.48 -0.68
N ALA A 120 -27.32 8.55 0.29
CA ALA A 120 -28.48 7.82 0.79
C ALA A 120 -28.29 7.54 2.28
N SER A 121 -28.03 8.62 3.03
CA SER A 121 -28.19 8.64 4.50
C SER A 121 -28.55 10.06 4.95
N SER A 122 -29.71 10.56 4.51
CA SER A 122 -30.53 11.43 5.37
C SER A 122 -31.91 11.69 4.78
N ALA A 123 -32.93 11.16 5.45
CA ALA A 123 -34.20 11.85 5.65
C ALA A 123 -34.65 11.52 7.09
N GLY A 124 -34.32 12.40 8.04
CA GLY A 124 -34.82 12.30 9.41
C GLY A 124 -33.91 12.83 10.51
N SER A 125 -34.00 14.14 10.74
CA SER A 125 -33.83 14.84 12.02
C SER A 125 -32.51 15.58 12.29
N SER A 126 -32.66 16.91 12.25
CA SER A 126 -31.74 17.93 12.69
C SER A 126 -31.49 17.88 14.20
N SER A 127 -30.24 17.73 14.61
CA SER A 127 -29.70 18.43 15.77
C SER A 127 -28.17 18.36 15.75
N SER A 128 -27.57 19.51 15.41
CA SER A 128 -26.23 19.97 15.80
C SER A 128 -25.32 18.97 16.52
N ARG A 129 -24.26 18.51 15.84
CA ARG A 129 -22.98 18.15 16.50
C ARG A 129 -21.81 18.21 15.51
N SER A 130 -21.10 19.32 15.63
CA SER A 130 -19.69 19.55 15.28
C SER A 130 -18.85 18.27 15.28
N SER A 131 -18.38 17.87 14.11
CA SER A 131 -17.32 16.88 13.93
C SER A 131 -15.99 17.46 14.45
N LYS A 132 -15.59 17.09 15.66
CA LYS A 132 -14.20 17.21 16.11
C LYS A 132 -13.53 15.85 15.94
N TRP A 133 -12.60 15.83 14.99
CA TRP A 133 -11.52 14.85 14.88
C TRP A 133 -10.86 14.65 16.24
N ASN A 134 -10.69 13.40 16.69
CA ASN A 134 -9.92 13.11 17.89
C ASN A 134 -8.72 12.23 17.53
N TYR A 135 -7.55 12.85 17.69
CA TYR A 135 -6.25 12.22 17.77
C TYR A 135 -6.09 11.59 19.16
N SER A 136 -5.30 10.54 19.25
CA SER A 136 -4.86 9.88 20.48
C SER A 136 -4.37 10.86 21.57
N SER A 137 -4.89 10.72 22.80
CA SER A 137 -4.05 10.83 24.01
C SER A 137 -4.71 10.20 25.23
N GLN A 138 -3.89 9.42 25.93
CA GLN A 138 -4.06 8.80 27.24
C GLN A 138 -4.76 9.69 28.30
N ARG A 139 -5.59 9.09 29.17
CA ARG A 139 -5.37 8.94 30.64
C ARG A 139 -6.69 8.72 31.43
N THR A 140 -6.66 7.63 32.20
CA THR A 140 -7.13 7.41 33.60
C THR A 140 -8.49 7.93 34.09
N SER A 141 -9.28 6.99 34.65
CA SER A 141 -9.97 7.04 35.97
C SER A 141 -10.65 8.36 36.34
N THR A 142 -11.95 8.39 36.65
CA THR A 142 -12.45 8.16 38.02
C THR A 142 -13.99 8.24 38.02
N GLY A 143 -14.63 7.35 38.79
CA GLY A 143 -15.86 7.56 39.59
C GLY A 143 -17.15 8.07 38.94
N GLY A 144 -18.21 7.25 38.99
CA GLY A 144 -19.61 7.71 38.94
C GLY A 144 -20.00 8.55 40.19
N PRO A 145 -21.29 8.65 40.59
CA PRO A 145 -22.45 7.89 40.14
C PRO A 145 -23.78 8.71 40.01
N ALA A 146 -24.85 7.96 39.67
CA ALA A 146 -26.25 8.11 40.10
C ALA A 146 -27.26 8.89 39.23
N GLY A 147 -28.28 8.14 38.78
CA GLY A 147 -29.69 8.53 38.94
C GLY A 147 -30.47 8.82 37.67
N PHE A 148 -31.22 7.84 37.16
CA PHE A 148 -32.71 7.84 37.12
C PHE A 148 -33.19 6.66 36.24
N GLY A 149 -33.96 5.74 36.83
CA GLY A 149 -34.42 4.51 36.19
C GLY A 149 -35.79 4.63 35.52
N GLY A 150 -36.15 3.55 34.80
CA GLY A 150 -37.54 3.14 34.60
C GLY A 150 -38.05 3.20 33.16
N PHE A 151 -37.71 2.20 32.35
CA PHE A 151 -38.64 1.63 31.36
C PHE A 151 -38.13 0.24 30.92
N GLU A 152 -38.42 -0.78 31.72
CA GLU A 152 -38.56 -2.15 31.22
C GLU A 152 -40.00 -2.28 30.71
N ASP A 153 -40.18 -2.54 29.41
CA ASP A 153 -40.92 -3.71 28.94
C ASP A 153 -41.05 -3.79 27.41
N PHE A 154 -40.69 -4.98 26.91
CA PHE A 154 -41.45 -5.74 25.90
C PHE A 154 -41.48 -5.28 24.42
N ALA A 155 -40.42 -5.66 23.68
CA ALA A 155 -40.46 -6.22 22.33
C ALA A 155 -38.99 -6.48 21.92
N GLY A 156 -38.51 -7.73 21.85
CA GLY A 156 -38.84 -8.61 20.72
C GLY A 156 -37.90 -8.31 19.55
N TYR A 157 -36.80 -9.07 19.46
CA TYR A 157 -35.92 -9.16 18.29
C TYR A 157 -35.16 -7.89 17.85
N ASP A 158 -34.14 -7.49 18.62
CA ASP A 158 -33.02 -6.75 18.05
C ASP A 158 -31.71 -7.53 18.26
N ASN A 159 -31.57 -8.58 17.46
CA ASN A 159 -30.26 -9.13 17.13
C ASN A 159 -30.27 -9.55 15.67
N ARG A 160 -30.44 -8.57 14.77
CA ARG A 160 -29.83 -8.69 13.44
C ARG A 160 -28.35 -8.43 13.63
N SER A 161 -27.67 -9.43 14.18
CA SER A 161 -26.27 -9.68 13.86
C SER A 161 -26.22 -9.73 12.34
N ALA A 162 -25.85 -8.59 11.73
CA ALA A 162 -25.55 -8.51 10.33
C ALA A 162 -24.54 -9.63 10.08
N GLY A 163 -24.93 -10.61 9.27
CA GLY A 163 -24.10 -11.76 8.92
C GLY A 163 -22.81 -11.24 8.29
N GLY A 164 -21.81 -11.00 9.13
CA GLY A 164 -20.48 -10.65 8.70
C GLY A 164 -19.94 -11.85 7.98
N THR A 165 -19.63 -11.66 6.69
CA THR A 165 -18.96 -12.67 5.90
C THR A 165 -17.78 -13.23 6.67
N ARG A 166 -17.76 -14.55 6.89
CA ARG A 166 -16.68 -15.20 7.65
C ARG A 166 -15.37 -15.19 6.87
N ASP A 167 -14.58 -14.15 7.09
CA ASP A 167 -13.22 -14.06 6.58
C ASP A 167 -12.39 -15.25 7.09
N THR A 168 -11.69 -15.90 6.17
CA THR A 168 -10.86 -17.07 6.47
C THR A 168 -9.40 -16.68 6.36
N GLU A 169 -8.57 -17.04 7.34
CA GLU A 169 -7.12 -16.84 7.27
C GLU A 169 -6.43 -18.20 7.09
N VAL A 170 -5.58 -18.33 6.08
CA VAL A 170 -4.80 -19.54 5.80
C VAL A 170 -3.32 -19.18 5.73
N THR A 171 -2.48 -19.94 6.43
CA THR A 171 -1.03 -19.77 6.35
C THR A 171 -0.47 -20.64 5.23
N ILE A 172 0.32 -20.05 4.34
CA ILE A 172 1.04 -20.77 3.27
C ILE A 172 2.54 -20.60 3.49
N SER A 173 3.23 -21.72 3.60
CA SER A 173 4.69 -21.75 3.60
C SER A 173 5.23 -21.76 2.16
N LEU A 174 6.24 -20.94 1.92
CA LEU A 174 6.92 -20.79 0.63
C LEU A 174 8.41 -21.04 0.82
N THR A 175 9.03 -21.66 -0.17
CA THR A 175 10.50 -21.68 -0.23
C THR A 175 11.02 -20.29 -0.60
N LEU A 176 12.29 -20.00 -0.29
CA LEU A 176 12.92 -18.73 -0.66
C LEU A 176 12.90 -18.49 -2.17
N GLY A 177 13.11 -19.54 -2.98
CA GLY A 177 13.05 -19.44 -4.44
C GLY A 177 11.65 -19.15 -4.98
N GLU A 178 10.62 -19.78 -4.41
CA GLU A 178 9.21 -19.51 -4.76
C GLU A 178 8.81 -18.08 -4.40
N ALA A 179 9.18 -17.62 -3.20
CA ALA A 179 8.92 -16.26 -2.75
C ALA A 179 9.71 -15.22 -3.58
N PHE A 180 10.90 -15.57 -4.07
CA PHE A 180 11.72 -14.70 -4.91
C PHE A 180 11.09 -14.49 -6.29
N ARG A 181 10.68 -15.55 -6.99
CA ARG A 181 10.15 -15.47 -8.37
C ARG A 181 8.65 -15.15 -8.43
N GLY A 182 7.94 -15.34 -7.32
CA GLY A 182 6.49 -15.43 -7.33
C GLY A 182 6.05 -16.81 -7.83
N THR A 183 4.90 -17.26 -7.35
CA THR A 183 4.37 -18.57 -7.70
C THR A 183 2.85 -18.58 -7.59
N SER A 184 2.19 -19.49 -8.30
CA SER A 184 0.78 -19.77 -8.09
C SER A 184 0.66 -20.99 -7.17
N LYS A 185 -0.09 -20.85 -6.07
CA LYS A 185 -0.37 -21.98 -5.17
C LYS A 185 -1.85 -22.33 -5.25
N ARG A 186 -2.13 -23.63 -5.25
CA ARG A 186 -3.48 -24.15 -5.13
C ARG A 186 -3.91 -24.15 -3.66
N VAL A 187 -5.01 -23.50 -3.37
CA VAL A 187 -5.70 -23.50 -2.07
C VAL A 187 -7.06 -24.16 -2.22
N ALA A 188 -7.73 -24.46 -1.09
CA ALA A 188 -9.03 -25.12 -1.08
C ALA A 188 -10.08 -24.40 -1.95
N THR A 189 -10.00 -23.07 -2.05
CA THR A 189 -10.95 -22.23 -2.81
C THR A 189 -10.52 -21.92 -4.25
N GLY A 190 -9.39 -22.43 -4.73
CA GLY A 190 -8.90 -22.24 -6.10
C GLY A 190 -7.39 -22.02 -6.20
N GLU A 191 -6.93 -21.52 -7.34
CA GLU A 191 -5.53 -21.13 -7.54
C GLU A 191 -5.35 -19.65 -7.21
N VAL A 192 -4.30 -19.31 -6.44
CA VAL A 192 -3.99 -17.94 -6.05
C VAL A 192 -2.57 -17.61 -6.49
N SER A 193 -2.43 -16.48 -7.19
CA SER A 193 -1.13 -15.94 -7.59
C SER A 193 -0.49 -15.18 -6.43
N ILE A 194 0.74 -15.55 -6.10
CA ILE A 194 1.57 -14.90 -5.10
C ILE A 194 2.64 -14.09 -5.84
N PRO A 195 2.70 -12.77 -5.65
CA PRO A 195 3.66 -11.92 -6.34
C PRO A 195 5.10 -12.22 -5.89
N ALA A 196 6.05 -11.93 -6.75
CA ALA A 196 7.47 -11.97 -6.44
C ALA A 196 7.83 -11.01 -5.29
N GLY A 197 8.77 -11.42 -4.44
CA GLY A 197 9.32 -10.57 -3.39
C GLY A 197 8.52 -10.54 -2.09
N VAL A 198 7.60 -11.49 -1.90
CA VAL A 198 6.85 -11.62 -0.63
C VAL A 198 7.78 -11.97 0.53
N LYS A 199 7.62 -11.28 1.66
CA LYS A 199 8.37 -11.57 2.90
C LYS A 199 7.49 -12.34 3.90
N THR A 200 8.12 -13.00 4.86
CA THR A 200 7.42 -13.62 5.99
C THR A 200 6.52 -12.60 6.68
N GLY A 201 5.26 -12.99 6.94
CA GLY A 201 4.23 -12.15 7.52
C GLY A 201 3.41 -11.33 6.50
N SER A 202 3.73 -11.40 5.20
CA SER A 202 2.93 -10.73 4.16
C SER A 202 1.52 -11.31 4.12
N LYS A 203 0.50 -10.44 4.06
CA LYS A 203 -0.90 -10.83 3.94
C LYS A 203 -1.43 -10.50 2.55
N ILE A 204 -2.01 -11.49 1.87
CA ILE A 204 -2.67 -11.32 0.57
C ILE A 204 -4.17 -11.56 0.74
N ARG A 205 -4.99 -10.58 0.36
CA ARG A 205 -6.45 -10.71 0.35
C ARG A 205 -6.90 -11.23 -1.01
N VAL A 206 -7.61 -12.35 -1.02
CA VAL A 206 -8.27 -12.93 -2.18
C VAL A 206 -9.77 -12.74 -2.00
N LYS A 207 -10.34 -11.83 -2.78
CA LYS A 207 -11.76 -11.45 -2.66
C LYS A 207 -12.68 -12.60 -3.03
N GLY A 208 -13.73 -12.82 -2.24
CA GLY A 208 -14.77 -13.82 -2.50
C GLY A 208 -14.27 -15.26 -2.53
N LYS A 209 -13.20 -15.56 -1.78
CA LYS A 209 -12.62 -16.91 -1.67
C LYS A 209 -12.56 -17.44 -0.23
N GLY A 210 -13.19 -16.75 0.70
CA GLY A 210 -13.36 -17.18 2.09
C GLY A 210 -14.46 -18.22 2.24
N GLN A 211 -14.80 -18.51 3.49
CA GLN A 211 -15.88 -19.43 3.85
C GLN A 211 -17.23 -18.89 3.37
N VAL A 212 -18.07 -19.79 2.85
CA VAL A 212 -19.46 -19.47 2.49
C VAL A 212 -20.30 -19.57 3.75
N ASP A 213 -21.03 -18.50 4.08
CA ASP A 213 -21.95 -18.53 5.20
C ASP A 213 -23.17 -19.40 4.87
N PRO A 214 -23.48 -20.44 5.69
CA PRO A 214 -24.56 -21.38 5.41
C PRO A 214 -25.95 -20.74 5.30
N TYR A 215 -26.17 -19.61 5.98
CA TYR A 215 -27.46 -18.93 6.07
C TYR A 215 -27.64 -17.84 5.01
N THR A 216 -26.63 -16.99 4.81
CA THR A 216 -26.70 -15.85 3.89
C THR A 216 -26.25 -16.21 2.47
N LYS A 217 -25.62 -17.39 2.28
CA LYS A 217 -24.95 -17.82 1.04
C LYS A 217 -23.91 -16.84 0.51
N GLN A 218 -23.52 -15.84 1.31
CA GLN A 218 -22.47 -14.90 0.95
C GLN A 218 -21.11 -15.53 1.23
N GLN A 219 -20.15 -15.27 0.33
CA GLN A 219 -18.80 -15.76 0.47
C GLN A 219 -17.90 -14.64 1.00
N GLY A 220 -17.21 -14.90 2.11
CA GLY A 220 -16.23 -13.96 2.65
C GLY A 220 -14.93 -13.92 1.87
N ASP A 221 -13.95 -13.21 2.41
CA ASP A 221 -12.63 -13.11 1.81
C ASP A 221 -11.64 -14.10 2.42
N LEU A 222 -10.63 -14.48 1.63
CA LEU A 222 -9.53 -15.32 2.07
C LEU A 222 -8.28 -14.45 2.26
N TYR A 223 -7.77 -14.42 3.48
CA TYR A 223 -6.49 -13.81 3.80
C TYR A 223 -5.41 -14.88 3.85
N LEU A 224 -4.44 -14.79 2.95
CA LEU A 224 -3.29 -15.66 2.93
C LEU A 224 -2.16 -15.01 3.74
N LYS A 225 -1.78 -15.63 4.84
CA LYS A 225 -0.59 -15.26 5.60
C LYS A 225 0.59 -16.05 5.05
N LEU A 226 1.54 -15.36 4.45
CA LEU A 226 2.69 -16.00 3.82
C LEU A 226 3.85 -16.13 4.82
N GLU A 227 4.47 -17.30 4.82
CA GLU A 227 5.64 -17.60 5.62
C GLU A 227 6.76 -18.12 4.71
N VAL A 228 7.88 -17.41 4.65
CA VAL A 228 9.04 -17.85 3.87
C VAL A 228 9.92 -18.72 4.77
N LEU A 229 10.16 -19.95 4.34
CA LEU A 229 11.01 -20.89 5.04
C LEU A 229 12.46 -20.38 5.07
N PRO A 230 13.18 -20.52 6.20
CA PRO A 230 14.58 -20.14 6.29
C PRO A 230 15.41 -20.97 5.31
N HIS A 231 16.41 -20.35 4.69
CA HIS A 231 17.31 -20.99 3.74
C HIS A 231 18.70 -21.14 4.34
N ALA A 232 19.38 -22.26 4.07
CA ALA A 232 20.70 -22.54 4.66
C ALA A 232 21.78 -21.54 4.22
N PHE A 233 21.73 -21.10 2.97
CA PHE A 233 22.75 -20.24 2.37
C PHE A 233 22.38 -18.74 2.33
N PHE A 234 21.09 -18.42 2.41
CA PHE A 234 20.61 -17.04 2.23
C PHE A 234 19.86 -16.60 3.47
N GLN A 235 20.22 -15.42 3.97
CA GLN A 235 19.62 -14.80 5.14
C GLN A 235 19.24 -13.35 4.83
N PHE A 236 18.26 -12.83 5.55
CA PHE A 236 17.89 -11.42 5.43
C PHE A 236 18.63 -10.59 6.48
N GLU A 237 19.31 -9.54 6.04
CA GLU A 237 19.89 -8.51 6.92
C GLU A 237 19.22 -7.18 6.58
N GLY A 238 18.23 -6.81 7.39
CA GLY A 238 17.36 -5.66 7.14
C GLY A 238 16.54 -5.86 5.85
N GLU A 239 16.80 -5.02 4.84
CA GLU A 239 16.15 -5.15 3.53
C GLU A 239 16.93 -6.02 2.54
N ASN A 240 18.21 -6.25 2.78
CA ASN A 240 19.10 -6.92 1.83
C ASN A 240 19.17 -8.42 2.07
N LEU A 241 19.55 -9.14 1.02
CA LEU A 241 19.88 -10.56 1.12
C LEU A 241 21.37 -10.70 1.40
N VAL A 242 21.73 -11.65 2.25
CA VAL A 242 23.10 -11.95 2.63
C VAL A 242 23.37 -13.42 2.37
N CYS A 243 24.55 -13.70 1.82
CA CYS A 243 25.09 -15.05 1.77
C CYS A 243 26.53 -15.04 2.29
N GLU A 244 26.96 -16.17 2.84
CA GLU A 244 28.32 -16.36 3.31
C GLU A 244 29.04 -17.31 2.35
N VAL A 245 30.11 -16.82 1.73
CA VAL A 245 30.90 -17.57 0.76
C VAL A 245 32.20 -17.99 1.43
N PRO A 246 32.44 -19.30 1.59
CA PRO A 246 33.71 -19.81 2.06
C PRO A 246 34.76 -19.62 0.96
N ILE A 247 35.90 -19.02 1.31
CA ILE A 247 37.07 -18.89 0.42
C ILE A 247 38.31 -19.43 1.12
N THR A 248 39.30 -19.85 0.32
CA THR A 248 40.56 -20.33 0.87
C THR A 248 41.46 -19.18 1.33
N PRO A 249 42.45 -19.44 2.20
CA PRO A 249 43.40 -18.42 2.63
C PRO A 249 44.19 -17.78 1.48
N ASP A 250 44.56 -18.57 0.47
CA ASP A 250 45.28 -18.09 -0.71
C ASP A 250 44.40 -17.21 -1.61
N GLU A 251 43.14 -17.58 -1.84
CA GLU A 251 42.16 -16.75 -2.55
C GLU A 251 41.94 -15.41 -1.83
N ALA A 252 41.87 -15.42 -0.50
CA ALA A 252 41.74 -14.21 0.30
C ALA A 252 42.96 -13.28 0.17
N VAL A 253 44.16 -13.84 0.05
CA VAL A 253 45.41 -13.09 -0.03
C VAL A 253 45.67 -12.58 -1.44
N LEU A 254 45.53 -13.44 -2.46
CA LEU A 254 45.87 -13.14 -3.85
C LEU A 254 44.71 -12.48 -4.61
N GLY A 255 43.47 -12.64 -4.12
CA GLY A 255 42.26 -12.31 -4.85
C GLY A 255 41.87 -13.45 -5.80
N ALA A 256 40.56 -13.58 -6.05
CA ALA A 256 40.01 -14.66 -6.85
C ALA A 256 38.74 -14.22 -7.56
N SER A 257 38.34 -14.95 -8.61
CA SER A 257 37.02 -14.82 -9.22
C SER A 257 36.27 -16.11 -8.96
N ILE A 258 35.26 -16.06 -8.09
CA ILE A 258 34.56 -17.24 -7.59
C ILE A 258 33.11 -17.17 -8.05
N GLU A 259 32.57 -18.32 -8.44
CA GLU A 259 31.16 -18.49 -8.75
C GLU A 259 30.33 -18.55 -7.46
N VAL A 260 29.46 -17.57 -7.26
CA VAL A 260 28.60 -17.45 -6.08
C VAL A 260 27.16 -17.74 -6.50
N PRO A 261 26.47 -18.68 -5.82
CA PRO A 261 25.04 -18.88 -6.02
C PRO A 261 24.27 -17.61 -5.66
N ALA A 262 23.44 -17.12 -6.58
CA ALA A 262 22.49 -16.05 -6.36
C ALA A 262 21.06 -16.55 -6.59
N PRO A 263 20.02 -15.84 -6.12
CA PRO A 263 18.63 -16.28 -6.26
C PRO A 263 18.14 -16.49 -7.71
N GLU A 264 18.75 -15.80 -8.68
CA GLU A 264 18.43 -15.95 -10.11
C GLU A 264 19.31 -16.96 -10.86
N GLY A 265 20.37 -17.46 -10.24
CA GLY A 265 21.38 -18.30 -10.88
C GLY A 265 22.76 -18.03 -10.33
N THR A 266 23.79 -18.57 -10.96
CA THR A 266 25.18 -18.37 -10.54
C THR A 266 25.75 -17.08 -11.10
N ILE A 267 26.51 -16.33 -10.30
CA ILE A 267 27.21 -15.12 -10.71
C ILE A 267 28.69 -15.20 -10.37
N VAL A 268 29.56 -14.72 -11.25
CA VAL A 268 31.00 -14.63 -10.97
C VAL A 268 31.27 -13.34 -10.19
N VAL A 269 31.84 -13.47 -8.99
CA VAL A 269 32.20 -12.36 -8.12
C VAL A 269 33.72 -12.27 -8.03
N LYS A 270 34.25 -11.08 -8.33
CA LYS A 270 35.68 -10.80 -8.21
C LYS A 270 36.00 -10.31 -6.80
N PHE A 271 36.68 -11.15 -6.03
CA PHE A 271 37.22 -10.84 -4.72
C PHE A 271 38.59 -10.16 -4.85
N PRO A 272 38.79 -8.96 -4.29
CA PRO A 272 40.08 -8.29 -4.32
C PRO A 272 41.11 -9.03 -3.44
N ALA A 273 42.40 -8.74 -3.65
CA ALA A 273 43.47 -9.23 -2.79
C ALA A 273 43.39 -8.62 -1.37
N GLY A 274 43.79 -9.38 -0.36
CA GLY A 274 43.82 -8.93 1.03
C GLY A 274 42.44 -8.85 1.71
N MET A 275 41.50 -9.71 1.32
CA MET A 275 40.17 -9.77 1.93
C MET A 275 40.24 -10.27 3.38
N ARG A 276 39.40 -9.68 4.24
CA ARG A 276 39.26 -10.09 5.65
C ARG A 276 38.06 -11.01 5.82
N SER A 277 38.16 -11.97 6.75
CA SER A 277 36.99 -12.74 7.17
C SER A 277 35.92 -11.81 7.76
N GLY A 278 34.66 -12.02 7.39
CA GLY A 278 33.51 -11.17 7.70
C GLY A 278 33.33 -9.94 6.79
N GLN A 279 34.30 -9.62 5.94
CA GLN A 279 34.16 -8.51 4.99
C GLN A 279 33.03 -8.80 3.99
N SER A 280 32.16 -7.81 3.77
CA SER A 280 31.01 -7.95 2.87
C SER A 280 31.24 -7.20 1.56
N LEU A 281 30.99 -7.86 0.43
CA LEU A 281 30.93 -7.23 -0.89
C LEU A 281 29.46 -7.00 -1.27
N ARG A 282 29.14 -5.77 -1.68
CA ARG A 282 27.77 -5.38 -2.05
C ARG A 282 27.57 -5.47 -3.55
N LEU A 283 26.66 -6.36 -3.97
CA LEU A 283 26.24 -6.53 -5.36
C LEU A 283 24.91 -5.84 -5.58
N ARG A 284 24.95 -4.70 -6.27
CA ARG A 284 23.78 -3.82 -6.44
C ARG A 284 22.71 -4.46 -7.34
N GLY A 285 21.45 -4.43 -6.90
CA GLY A 285 20.30 -4.92 -7.66
C GLY A 285 20.24 -6.44 -7.86
N LYS A 286 21.06 -7.20 -7.12
CA LYS A 286 21.11 -8.68 -7.17
C LYS A 286 20.47 -9.35 -5.95
N GLY A 287 19.80 -8.57 -5.10
CA GLY A 287 19.09 -9.05 -3.91
C GLY A 287 17.61 -9.31 -4.17
N TRP A 288 16.82 -9.21 -3.09
CA TRP A 288 15.40 -9.48 -3.04
C TRP A 288 14.55 -8.47 -3.84
N PRO A 289 13.56 -8.92 -4.65
CA PRO A 289 12.65 -8.04 -5.37
C PRO A 289 11.61 -7.40 -4.42
N LYS A 290 11.15 -6.18 -4.74
CA LYS A 290 10.12 -5.50 -3.94
C LYS A 290 8.72 -5.71 -4.57
N PRO A 291 7.70 -6.18 -3.85
CA PRO A 291 6.39 -6.61 -4.41
C PRO A 291 5.48 -5.49 -4.97
N LYS A 292 5.99 -4.27 -5.16
CA LYS A 292 5.23 -3.10 -5.67
C LYS A 292 6.06 -2.14 -6.54
N LYS A 293 7.37 -2.30 -6.56
CA LYS A 293 8.30 -1.50 -7.36
C LYS A 293 9.13 -2.47 -8.16
N ASP A 294 9.40 -2.17 -9.42
CA ASP A 294 10.37 -2.93 -10.22
C ASP A 294 11.81 -2.59 -9.79
N GLU A 295 12.05 -2.65 -8.49
CA GLU A 295 13.29 -2.30 -7.82
C GLU A 295 13.72 -3.51 -7.00
N ARG A 296 15.02 -3.77 -7.03
CA ARG A 296 15.64 -4.88 -6.31
C ARG A 296 16.53 -4.33 -5.22
N THR A 297 16.56 -5.04 -4.10
CA THR A 297 17.55 -4.81 -3.05
C THR A 297 18.89 -5.39 -3.47
N ASP A 298 19.88 -5.31 -2.58
CA ASP A 298 21.22 -5.75 -2.87
C ASP A 298 21.52 -7.11 -2.25
N LEU A 299 22.51 -7.79 -2.83
CA LEU A 299 23.08 -9.01 -2.27
C LEU A 299 24.41 -8.65 -1.59
N LEU A 300 24.52 -8.93 -0.30
CA LEU A 300 25.75 -8.79 0.46
C LEU A 300 26.43 -10.17 0.54
N VAL A 301 27.58 -10.28 -0.10
CA VAL A 301 28.40 -11.48 -0.08
C VAL A 301 29.41 -11.34 1.04
N LYS A 302 29.16 -11.99 2.18
CA LYS A 302 30.09 -12.08 3.31
C LYS A 302 31.12 -13.14 3.03
N VAL A 303 32.38 -12.82 3.29
CA VAL A 303 33.50 -13.75 3.11
C VAL A 303 33.77 -14.49 4.41
N ALA A 304 33.91 -15.81 4.33
CA ALA A 304 34.44 -16.63 5.41
C ALA A 304 35.74 -17.29 4.94
N ILE A 305 36.86 -16.95 5.57
CA ILE A 305 38.14 -17.60 5.23
C ILE A 305 38.18 -18.95 5.95
N VAL A 306 38.13 -20.04 5.19
CA VAL A 306 38.10 -21.41 5.73
C VAL A 306 39.42 -22.10 5.43
N PRO A 307 40.23 -22.45 6.45
CA PRO A 307 41.43 -23.25 6.24
C PRO A 307 41.06 -24.71 5.93
N PRO A 308 41.85 -25.41 5.08
CA PRO A 308 41.67 -26.84 4.86
C PRO A 308 41.95 -27.62 6.15
N LYS A 309 41.15 -28.66 6.43
CA LYS A 309 41.29 -29.50 7.64
C LYS A 309 42.48 -30.46 7.56
N GLU A 310 42.74 -30.97 6.36
CA GLU A 310 43.81 -31.90 6.07
C GLU A 310 44.74 -31.23 5.07
N LEU A 311 46.04 -31.31 5.34
CA LEU A 311 47.09 -30.71 4.51
C LEU A 311 47.97 -31.83 3.96
N THR A 312 48.24 -31.76 2.67
CA THR A 312 49.29 -32.56 2.05
C THR A 312 50.67 -32.13 2.55
N VAL A 313 51.68 -32.98 2.35
CA VAL A 313 53.08 -32.67 2.74
C VAL A 313 53.55 -31.38 2.06
N GLU A 314 53.22 -31.20 0.78
CA GLU A 314 53.58 -30.03 -0.02
C GLU A 314 52.89 -28.74 0.49
N GLU A 315 51.59 -28.78 0.75
CA GLU A 315 50.86 -27.62 1.28
C GLU A 315 51.41 -27.21 2.65
N ARG A 316 51.72 -28.20 3.51
CA ARG A 316 52.30 -27.94 4.83
C ARG A 316 53.65 -27.23 4.71
N GLU A 317 54.52 -27.67 3.82
CA GLU A 317 55.81 -27.01 3.58
C GLU A 317 55.62 -25.56 3.10
N CYS A 318 54.65 -25.31 2.21
CA CYS A 318 54.31 -23.96 1.76
C CYS A 318 53.85 -23.07 2.92
N TYR A 319 52.97 -23.57 3.79
CA TYR A 319 52.52 -22.81 4.96
C TYR A 319 53.64 -22.55 5.98
N GLU A 320 54.57 -23.49 6.19
CA GLU A 320 55.74 -23.26 7.04
C GLU A 320 56.68 -22.19 6.45
N LYS A 321 56.88 -22.18 5.12
CA LYS A 321 57.64 -21.10 4.44
C LYS A 321 56.97 -19.74 4.61
N ILE A 322 55.63 -19.67 4.50
CA ILE A 322 54.87 -18.43 4.73
C ILE A 322 55.02 -17.98 6.19
N LYS A 323 54.96 -18.92 7.15
CA LYS A 323 55.09 -18.64 8.58
C LYS A 323 56.49 -18.11 8.92
N ALA A 324 57.54 -18.70 8.36
CA ALA A 324 58.93 -18.26 8.59
C ALA A 324 59.22 -16.85 8.04
N ASN A 325 58.60 -16.49 6.90
CA ASN A 325 58.82 -15.20 6.24
C ASN A 325 57.73 -14.15 6.56
N ARG A 326 56.87 -14.41 7.55
CA ARG A 326 55.71 -13.56 7.85
C ARG A 326 56.13 -12.22 8.46
N THR A 327 55.76 -11.13 7.79
CA THR A 327 55.94 -9.75 8.30
C THR A 327 54.70 -9.21 9.04
N PHE A 328 53.52 -9.78 8.77
CA PHE A 328 52.24 -9.31 9.32
C PHE A 328 51.88 -10.01 10.64
N ASN A 329 51.57 -9.23 11.69
CA ASN A 329 51.11 -9.74 12.99
C ASN A 329 49.68 -9.25 13.32
N PRO A 330 48.64 -10.09 13.12
CA PRO A 330 47.25 -9.71 13.40
C PRO A 330 46.93 -9.55 14.88
N ARG A 331 47.83 -9.95 15.80
CA ARG A 331 47.63 -9.90 17.25
C ARG A 331 48.39 -8.77 17.95
N SER A 332 49.02 -7.89 17.17
CA SER A 332 49.85 -6.79 17.70
C SER A 332 49.10 -5.88 18.69
N THR A 333 47.79 -5.68 18.49
CA THR A 333 46.94 -4.83 19.33
C THR A 333 46.37 -5.52 20.57
N LEU A 334 46.42 -6.87 20.67
CA LEU A 334 45.76 -7.61 21.76
C LEU A 334 46.40 -7.34 23.12
N ASN A 335 47.72 -7.17 23.18
CA ASN A 335 48.44 -6.91 24.42
C ASN A 335 48.11 -5.53 25.03
N GLN A 336 47.58 -4.60 24.23
CA GLN A 336 47.18 -3.26 24.68
C GLN A 336 45.72 -3.22 25.15
N MET A 337 44.95 -4.30 24.98
CA MET A 337 43.53 -4.40 25.32
C MET A 337 43.28 -5.22 26.60
N ALA A 338 44.33 -5.70 27.27
CA ALA A 338 44.21 -6.33 28.57
C ALA A 338 43.87 -5.24 29.62
N LEU A 339 42.73 -5.40 30.29
CA LEU A 339 42.23 -4.52 31.36
C LEU A 339 43.03 -4.67 32.65
#